data_AF-A0A1G6IRX8-F1
#
_entry.id   AF-A0A1G6IRX8-F1
#
_cell.length_a   1.000
_cell.length_b   1.000
_cell.length_c   1.000
_cell.angle_alpha   90.00
_cell.angle_beta   90.00
_cell.angle_gamma   90.00
#
_symmetry.space_group_name_H-M   'P 1'
#
loop_
_entity.id
_entity.type
_entity.pdbx_description
1 polymer ?
#
loop_
_entity_poly.entity_id
_entity_poly.type
_entity_poly.pdbx_seq_one_letter_code
_entity_poly.pdbx_strand_id
1 'polypeptide(L)' 'MALRMLRFGPIERRPRGWRFGTLGFSDHVIARLVESGRAEIVGDRVLAASMSEDA' A
#
# COMPACT_ATOMS: atom_id res chain seq x y z
N MET A 1 -4.78 -9.58 -0.66
CA MET A 1 -3.63 -9.79 0.25
C MET A 1 -2.95 -8.49 0.62
N ALA A 2 -2.52 -7.67 -0.35
CA ALA A 2 -1.80 -6.41 -0.12
C ALA A 2 -2.45 -5.45 0.90
N LEU A 3 -3.77 -5.25 0.83
CA LEU A 3 -4.49 -4.40 1.79
C LEU A 3 -4.39 -4.87 3.25
N ARG A 4 -4.38 -6.19 3.49
CA ARG A 4 -4.24 -6.73 4.85
C ARG A 4 -2.86 -6.46 5.42
N MET A 5 -1.84 -6.35 4.57
CA MET A 5 -0.47 -5.99 4.98
C MET A 5 -0.36 -4.53 5.38
N LEU A 6 -1.09 -3.64 4.70
CA LEU A 6 -1.14 -2.22 5.05
C LEU A 6 -1.70 -1.96 6.46
N ARG A 7 -2.43 -2.93 7.06
CA ARG A 7 -2.84 -2.89 8.47
C ARG A 7 -1.68 -3.12 9.45
N PHE A 8 -0.61 -3.77 9.00
CA PHE A 8 0.55 -4.11 9.82
C PHE A 8 1.75 -3.19 9.55
N GLY A 9 1.73 -2.40 8.47
CA GLY A 9 2.78 -1.44 8.15
C GLY A 9 2.76 -0.95 6.71
N PRO A 10 3.64 0.00 6.34
CA PRO A 10 3.71 0.55 4.98
C PRO A 10 4.27 -0.45 3.96
N ILE A 11 3.90 -0.26 2.69
CA ILE A 11 4.68 -0.79 1.56
C ILE A 11 5.66 0.30 1.13
N GLU A 12 6.95 -0.01 1.01
CA GLU A 12 7.99 0.95 0.69
C GLU A 12 8.47 0.82 -0.77
N ARG A 13 8.80 1.94 -1.40
CA ARG A 13 9.45 1.98 -2.71
C ARG A 13 10.94 1.67 -2.52
N ARG A 14 11.42 0.65 -3.20
CA ARG A 14 12.84 0.29 -3.28
C ARG A 14 13.31 0.37 -4.73
N PRO A 15 14.63 0.36 -5.00
CA PRO A 15 15.15 0.43 -6.38
C PRO A 15 14.58 -0.64 -7.33
N ARG A 16 14.11 -1.78 -6.80
CA ARG A 16 13.49 -2.88 -7.56
C ARG A 16 11.95 -2.93 -7.47
N GLY A 17 11.31 -1.81 -7.11
CA GLY A 17 9.85 -1.72 -6.99
C GLY A 17 9.34 -1.69 -5.55
N TRP A 18 8.05 -1.96 -5.37
CA TRP A 18 7.36 -1.85 -4.09
C TRP A 18 7.55 -3.09 -3.23
N ARG A 19 7.75 -2.91 -1.91
CA ARG A 19 7.96 -4.03 -0.99
C ARG A 19 7.28 -3.85 0.36
N PHE A 20 6.75 -4.95 0.90
CA PHE A 20 6.42 -5.08 2.32
C PHE A 20 7.40 -6.08 2.92
N GLY A 21 8.43 -5.58 3.63
CA GLY A 21 9.57 -6.40 4.03
C GLY A 21 10.22 -7.11 2.84
N THR A 22 10.15 -8.44 2.80
CA THR A 22 10.70 -9.25 1.71
C THR A 22 9.70 -9.52 0.58
N LEU A 23 8.44 -9.14 0.70
CA LEU A 23 7.42 -9.40 -0.33
C LEU A 23 7.37 -8.26 -1.34
N GLY A 24 7.44 -8.59 -2.63
CA GLY A 24 7.36 -7.62 -3.73
C GLY A 24 5.93 -7.41 -4.22
N PHE A 25 5.62 -6.18 -4.64
CA PHE A 25 4.36 -5.80 -5.27
C PHE A 25 4.62 -5.19 -6.63
N SER A 26 3.78 -5.55 -7.61
CA SER A 26 3.79 -4.90 -8.91
C SER A 26 3.15 -3.51 -8.82
N ASP A 27 3.57 -2.61 -9.72
CA ASP A 27 2.99 -1.28 -9.82
C ASP A 27 1.47 -1.32 -10.06
N HIS A 28 0.97 -2.30 -10.83
CA HIS A 28 -0.47 -2.48 -11.05
C HIS A 28 -1.24 -2.76 -9.76
N VAL A 29 -0.68 -3.55 -8.83
CA VAL A 29 -1.33 -3.81 -7.54
C VAL A 29 -1.40 -2.54 -6.69
N ILE A 30 -0.33 -1.74 -6.69
CA ILE A 30 -0.31 -0.47 -5.96
C ILE A 30 -1.29 0.52 -6.57
N ALA A 31 -1.27 0.69 -7.90
CA ALA A 31 -2.20 1.56 -8.62
C ALA A 31 -3.65 1.24 -8.28
N ARG A 32 -4.05 -0.04 -8.34
CA ARG A 32 -5.41 -0.46 -8.00
C ARG A 32 -5.81 -0.15 -6.56
N LEU A 33 -4.89 -0.26 -5.60
CA LEU A 33 -5.19 0.08 -4.19
C LEU A 33 -5.43 1.57 -4.01
N VAL A 34 -4.65 2.40 -4.69
CA VAL A 34 -4.79 3.86 -4.66
C VAL A 34 -6.05 4.30 -5.40
N GLU A 35 -6.28 3.79 -6.61
CA GLU A 35 -7.48 4.08 -7.41
C GLU A 35 -8.77 3.68 -6.68
N SER A 36 -8.74 2.61 -5.89
CA SER A 36 -9.89 2.18 -5.09
C SER A 36 -10.06 2.94 -3.76
N GLY A 37 -9.20 3.93 -3.49
CA GLY A 37 -9.23 4.73 -2.25
C GLY A 37 -8.87 3.93 -0.99
N ARG A 38 -8.26 2.75 -1.16
CA ARG A 38 -7.92 1.86 -0.04
C ARG A 38 -6.51 2.11 0.51
N ALA A 39 -5.71 2.84 -0.25
CA ALA A 39 -4.34 3.17 0.10
C ALA A 39 -3.95 4.52 -0.47
N GLU A 40 -2.94 5.14 0.13
CA GLU A 40 -2.40 6.43 -0.30
C GLU A 40 -0.88 6.33 -0.44
N ILE A 41 -0.34 7.00 -1.45
CA ILE A 41 1.11 7.12 -1.61
C ILE A 41 1.56 8.40 -0.89
N VAL A 42 2.44 8.24 0.11
CA VAL A 42 3.06 9.32 0.87
C VAL A 42 4.57 9.19 0.73
N GLY A 43 5.17 10.04 -0.10
CA GLY A 43 6.59 9.98 -0.43
C GLY A 43 6.95 8.65 -1.09
N ASP A 44 7.85 7.90 -0.47
CA ASP A 44 8.29 6.57 -0.92
C ASP A 44 7.51 5.43 -0.27
N ARG A 45 6.35 5.71 0.35
CA ARG A 45 5.55 4.72 1.07
C ARG A 45 4.11 4.68 0.59
N VAL A 46 3.50 3.51 0.69
CA VAL A 46 2.06 3.30 0.56
C VAL A 46 1.51 2.97 1.93
N LEU A 47 0.52 3.72 2.37
CA LEU A 47 -0.18 3.56 3.64
C LEU A 47 -1.61 3.10 3.38
N ALA A 48 -2.22 2.41 4.35
CA ALA A 48 -3.67 2.24 4.32
C ALA A 48 -4.31 3.63 4.37
N ALA A 49 -5.30 3.88 3.51
CA ALA A 49 -6.18 5.00 3.73
C ALA A 49 -6.87 4.76 5.08
N SER A 50 -6.88 5.77 5.94
CA SER A 50 -7.68 5.73 7.17
C SER A 50 -9.14 5.66 6.72
N MET A 51 -9.66 4.44 6.59
CA MET A 51 -11.10 4.25 6.63
C MET A 51 -11.51 4.73 8.02
N SER A 52 -12.11 5.91 8.11
CA SER A 52 -13.02 6.20 9.20
C SER A 52 -13.94 4.98 9.30
N GLU A 53 -13.84 4.22 10.38
CA GLU A 53 -14.92 3.33 10.81
C GLU A 53 -16.06 4.25 11.29
N ASP A 54 -16.68 4.97 10.35
CA ASP A 54 -17.97 5.61 10.55
C ASP A 54 -19.03 4.64 10.03
N ALA A 55 -19.46 3.73 10.91
CA ALA A 55 -20.79 3.13 10.94
C ALA A 55 -21.02 2.45 12.30
#